data_AF-A0A2L0ABE7-F1
#
_entry.id   AF-A0A2L0ABE7-F1
#
_cell.length_a   1.000
_cell.length_b   1.000
_cell.length_c   1.000
_cell.angle_alpha   90.00
_cell.angle_beta   90.00
_cell.angle_gamma   90.00
#
_symmetry.space_group_name_H-M   'P 1'
#
loop_
_entity.id
_entity.type
_entity.pdbx_description
1 polymer ?
#
loop_
_entity_poly.entity_id
_entity_poly.type
_entity_poly.pdbx_seq_one_letter_code
_entity_poly.pdbx_strand_id
1 'polypeptide(L)' 'MHEVQIVNVSPLGLMGRTQSTIAAGEKLLFELPHIRRAEAVARWVEDGRVGVEFTKPIESDHYTMMLAFMPKRQMQW' A
#
# COMPACT_ATOMS: atom_id res chain seq x y z
N MET A 1 9.58 -6.78 9.82
CA MET A 1 9.22 -5.78 8.81
C MET A 1 9.41 -6.45 7.46
N HIS A 2 8.37 -6.49 6.62
CA HIS A 2 8.40 -7.17 5.33
C HIS A 2 8.47 -6.16 4.20
N GLU A 3 9.19 -6.48 3.13
CA GLU A 3 9.23 -5.64 1.95
C GLU A 3 7.96 -5.83 1.11
N VAL A 4 7.40 -4.72 0.65
CA VAL A 4 6.28 -4.69 -0.30
C VAL A 4 6.65 -3.78 -1.45
N GLN A 5 6.47 -4.25 -2.68
CA GLN A 5 6.54 -3.40 -3.86
C GLN A 5 5.15 -2.83 -4.13
N ILE A 6 4.99 -1.52 -3.98
CA ILE A 6 3.72 -0.85 -4.29
C ILE A 6 3.54 -0.81 -5.82
N VAL A 7 2.45 -1.39 -6.31
CA VAL A 7 2.09 -1.42 -7.74
C VAL A 7 1.22 -0.22 -8.10
N ASN A 8 0.25 0.09 -7.24
CA ASN A 8 -0.54 1.31 -7.31
C ASN A 8 -0.98 1.73 -5.90
N VAL A 9 -1.30 3.01 -5.76
CA VAL A 9 -1.78 3.61 -4.51
C VAL A 9 -2.84 4.66 -4.84
N SER A 10 -3.80 4.78 -3.95
CA SER A 10 -4.86 5.79 -3.94
C SER A 10 -5.05 6.30 -2.50
N PRO A 11 -5.86 7.34 -2.27
CA PRO A 11 -6.20 7.76 -0.91
C PRO A 11 -6.91 6.68 -0.06
N LEU A 12 -7.54 5.68 -0.68
CA LEU A 12 -8.35 4.67 0.01
C LEU A 12 -7.63 3.34 0.22
N GLY A 13 -6.50 3.12 -0.45
CA GLY A 13 -5.81 1.84 -0.40
C GLY A 13 -4.69 1.72 -1.42
N LEU A 14 -4.06 0.56 -1.44
CA LEU A 14 -2.98 0.24 -2.36
C LEU A 14 -3.04 -1.21 -2.82
N MET A 15 -2.38 -1.49 -3.93
CA MET A 15 -1.99 -2.83 -4.32
C MET A 15 -0.48 -2.97 -4.14
N GLY A 16 -0.05 -4.04 -3.47
CA GLY A 16 1.35 -4.39 -3.31
C GLY A 16 1.66 -5.80 -3.78
N ARG A 17 2.91 -6.04 -4.18
CA ARG A 17 3.50 -7.38 -4.30
C ARG A 17 4.38 -7.66 -3.10
N THR A 18 4.29 -8.86 -2.55
CA THR A 18 5.17 -9.31 -1.47
C THR A 18 5.34 -10.83 -1.52
N GLN A 19 6.43 -11.31 -0.94
CA GLN A 19 6.66 -12.74 -0.71
C GLN A 19 6.11 -13.21 0.64
N SER A 20 5.56 -12.28 1.42
CA SER A 20 4.98 -12.58 2.74
C SER A 20 3.63 -13.25 2.59
N THR A 21 3.36 -14.24 3.43
CA THR A 21 2.04 -14.86 3.52
C THR A 21 1.08 -13.90 4.21
N ILE A 22 0.06 -13.45 3.49
CA ILE A 22 -0.99 -12.56 4.01
C ILE A 22 -2.33 -13.26 3.78
N ALA A 23 -3.24 -13.16 4.74
CA ALA A 23 -4.61 -13.63 4.61
C ALA A 23 -5.58 -12.49 4.25
N ALA A 24 -6.64 -12.80 3.49
CA ALA A 24 -7.75 -11.87 3.34
C ALA A 24 -8.41 -11.58 4.70
N GLY A 25 -8.74 -10.31 4.96
CA GLY A 25 -9.25 -9.83 6.25
C GLY A 25 -8.16 -9.50 7.28
N GLU A 26 -6.89 -9.80 6.99
CA GLU A 26 -5.77 -9.49 7.88
C GLU A 26 -5.56 -7.97 8.01
N LYS A 27 -5.28 -7.51 9.24
CA LYS A 27 -4.92 -6.11 9.52
C LYS A 27 -3.43 -5.93 9.31
N LEU A 28 -3.08 -4.98 8.46
CA LEU A 28 -1.71 -4.66 8.09
C LEU A 28 -1.37 -3.23 8.49
N LEU A 29 -0.09 -2.99 8.72
CA LEU A 29 0.45 -1.66 8.99
C LEU A 29 1.49 -1.34 7.92
N PHE A 30 1.23 -0.31 7.13
CA PHE A 30 2.15 0.17 6.10
C PHE A 30 2.92 1.38 6.60
N GLU A 31 4.24 1.34 6.44
CA GLU A 31 5.07 2.54 6.56
C GLU A 31 5.26 3.13 5.16
N LEU A 32 4.61 4.27 4.91
CA LEU A 32 4.63 4.95 3.63
C LEU A 32 5.50 6.21 3.72
N PRO A 33 6.11 6.67 2.62
CA PRO A 33 6.83 7.95 2.61
C PRO A 33 5.90 9.08 3.07
N HIS A 34 6.40 9.97 3.94
CA HIS A 34 5.64 11.06 4.57
C HIS A 34 4.53 10.58 5.55
N ILE A 35 3.75 9.57 5.15
CA ILE A 35 2.67 8.96 5.93
C ILE A 35 3.26 7.81 6.75
N ARG A 36 3.85 8.17 7.90
CA ARG A 36 4.62 7.24 8.75
C ARG A 36 3.96 5.89 8.95
N ARG A 37 2.66 5.85 9.22
CA ARG A 37 1.90 4.62 9.48
C ARG A 37 0.49 4.74 8.92
N ALA A 38 0.11 3.82 8.03
CA ALA A 38 -1.24 3.65 7.52
C ALA A 38 -1.74 2.25 7.88
N GLU A 39 -2.78 2.18 8.71
CA GLU A 39 -3.48 0.93 9.00
C GLU A 39 -4.35 0.53 7.82
N ALA A 40 -4.35 -0.75 7.48
CA ALA A 40 -5.12 -1.27 6.36
C ALA A 40 -5.66 -2.67 6.64
N VAL A 41 -6.64 -3.09 5.85
CA VAL A 41 -7.18 -4.45 5.84
C VAL A 41 -6.97 -5.05 4.47
N ALA A 42 -6.39 -6.25 4.41
CA ALA A 42 -6.31 -7.02 3.17
C ALA A 42 -7.73 -7.37 2.68
N ARG A 43 -8.12 -6.86 1.51
CA ARG A 43 -9.43 -7.12 0.90
C ARG A 43 -9.40 -8.37 0.02
N TRP A 44 -8.27 -8.63 -0.62
CA TRP A 44 -8.03 -9.81 -1.43
C TRP A 44 -6.52 -10.11 -1.48
N VAL A 45 -6.19 -11.38 -1.71
CA VAL A 45 -4.83 -11.86 -1.89
C VAL A 45 -4.85 -12.83 -3.08
N GLU A 46 -3.98 -12.62 -4.05
CA GLU A 46 -3.92 -13.42 -5.28
C GLU A 46 -2.49 -13.40 -5.82
N ASP A 47 -1.88 -14.57 -6.03
CA ASP A 47 -0.58 -14.71 -6.71
C ASP A 47 0.53 -13.75 -6.20
N GLY A 48 0.73 -13.71 -4.87
CA GLY A 48 1.72 -12.83 -4.23
C GLY A 48 1.39 -11.34 -4.29
N ARG A 49 0.19 -10.98 -4.73
CA ARG A 49 -0.36 -9.62 -4.70
C ARG A 49 -1.38 -9.53 -3.58
N VAL A 50 -1.43 -8.36 -2.97
CA VAL A 50 -2.43 -8.01 -1.97
C VAL A 50 -3.03 -6.66 -2.34
N GLY A 51 -4.36 -6.60 -2.35
CA GLY A 51 -5.09 -5.34 -2.36
C GLY A 51 -5.59 -5.03 -0.97
N VAL A 52 -5.28 -3.83 -0.47
CA VAL A 52 -5.64 -3.40 0.87
C VAL A 52 -6.51 -2.15 0.82
N GLU A 53 -7.37 -2.00 1.81
CA GLU A 53 -8.14 -0.80 2.07
C GLU A 53 -7.63 -0.17 3.36
N PHE A 54 -7.32 1.13 3.35
CA PHE A 54 -6.92 1.84 4.56
C PHE A 54 -8.10 1.98 5.52
N THR A 55 -7.86 1.81 6.81
CA THR A 55 -8.90 2.00 7.83
C THR A 55 -9.37 3.45 7.92
N LYS A 56 -8.52 4.40 7.49
CA LYS A 56 -8.84 5.81 7.29
C LYS A 56 -8.27 6.26 5.94
N PRO A 57 -9.04 7.02 5.15
CA PRO A 57 -8.51 7.64 3.95
C PRO A 57 -7.27 8.50 4.26
N ILE A 58 -6.33 8.52 3.34
CA ILE A 58 -5.23 9.48 3.37
C ILE A 58 -5.78 10.85 2.95
N GLU A 59 -5.59 11.86 3.80
CA GLU A 59 -5.93 13.24 3.49
C GLU A 59 -5.21 13.75 2.24
N SER A 60 -5.89 14.55 1.41
CA SER A 60 -5.41 14.97 0.09
C SER A 60 -4.01 15.60 0.08
N ASP A 61 -3.70 16.43 1.09
CA ASP A 61 -2.41 17.10 1.20
C ASP A 61 -1.29 16.08 1.49
N HIS A 62 -1.54 15.15 2.42
CA HIS A 62 -0.60 14.08 2.74
C HIS A 62 -0.43 13.10 1.58
N TYR A 63 -1.50 12.80 0.84
CA TYR A 63 -1.44 11.97 -0.37
C TYR A 63 -0.55 12.61 -1.44
N THR A 64 -0.76 13.90 -1.70
CA THR A 64 0.04 14.67 -2.66
C THR A 64 1.52 14.70 -2.25
N MET A 65 1.79 14.93 -0.96
CA MET A 65 3.16 14.90 -0.43
C MET A 65 3.80 13.52 -0.51
N MET A 66 3.08 12.45 -0.17
CA MET A 66 3.55 11.07 -0.30
C MET A 66 3.97 10.77 -1.74
N LEU A 67 3.14 11.13 -2.73
CA LEU A 67 3.44 10.89 -4.13
C LEU A 67 4.72 11.58 -4.60
N ALA A 68 5.07 12.75 -4.03
CA ALA A 68 6.31 13.45 -4.35
C ALA A 68 7.58 12.68 -3.93
N PHE A 69 7.47 11.79 -2.94
CA PHE A 69 8.56 10.92 -2.48
C PHE A 69 8.54 9.52 -3.12
N MET A 70 7.49 9.17 -3.84
CA MET A 70 7.41 7.89 -4.52
C MET A 70 8.22 7.90 -5.81
N PRO A 71 8.95 6.80 -6.12
CA PRO A 71 9.65 6.70 -7.39
C PRO A 71 8.65 6.81 -8.54
N LYS A 72 9.05 7.50 -9.62
CA LYS A 72 8.24 7.56 -10.84
C LYS A 72 7.90 6.13 -11.28
N ARG A 73 6.63 5.89 -11.64
CA ARG A 73 6.13 4.58 -12.08
C ARG A 73 7.10 3.96 -13.08
N GLN A 74 7.79 2.90 -12.67
CA GLN A 74 8.64 2.14 -13.56
C GLN A 74 7.76 1.12 -14.30
N MET A 75 7.58 1.34 -15.60
CA MET A 75 6.98 0.35 -16.50
C MET A 75 8.08 -0.64 -16.90
N GLN A 76 8.42 -1.57 -16.00
CA GLN A 76 9.21 -2.74 -16.40
C GLN A 76 8.21 -3.84 -16.75
N TRP A 77 8.18 -4.19 -18.05
CA TRP A 77 7.33 -5.23 -18.62
C TRP A 77 7.91 -6.61 -18.33
#